data_AF-L1J714-F1
#
_entry.id   AF-L1J714-F1
#
_cell.length_a   1.000
_cell.length_b   1.000
_cell.length_c   1.000
_cell.angle_alpha   90.00
_cell.angle_beta   90.00
_cell.angle_gamma   90.00
#
_symmetry.space_group_name_H-M   'P 1'
#
loop_
_entity.id
_entity.type
_entity.pdbx_description
1 polymer ?
#
loop_
_entity_poly.entity_id
_entity_poly.type
_entity_poly.pdbx_seq_one_letter_code
_entity_poly.pdbx_strand_id
1 'polypeptide(L)'
;MTCMVVVLFQFVGRRDAIELAGKQNIEVPRNLLEQMNQELATDTKTILNLNQHVSQLQSVVSRLKSKRGELRQVHSQRQHSMLDTASNASPGEDEMMQRARQNAMDNREVAFLSARHRLLEKQSDFVRDFPYWAVNSALADASKGHGQEGEWRADRGPPYVMATTLYSGVGVNRKGSADMVRKILGIKTSFRFHKWEGDSFLTDFDGPQFRYLYRNVHSTLVIPPLERSGGPILGWNAVHRLYLYVNEGSNTLIVLGGPSSVIFINNNVINTDGGYDLQSKWAPGPYERQKEARDTPLAACATTLPGPGTSVHGVAISSLPAEAVSYYESGDVSVMFSIPSGSGRVLYLGYNFAEPLTPWVHALIAATQFPDYKKK
;
A
#
# COMPACT_ATOMS: atom_id res chain seq x y z
N MET A 1 -13.45 -39.23 58.87
CA MET A 1 -14.12 -38.12 58.14
C MET A 1 -13.16 -37.01 57.73
N THR A 2 -12.04 -36.77 58.43
CA THR A 2 -11.07 -35.70 58.14
C THR A 2 -10.40 -35.78 56.76
N CYS A 3 -10.19 -36.98 56.21
CA CYS A 3 -9.58 -37.15 54.88
C CYS A 3 -10.49 -36.75 53.70
N MET A 4 -11.82 -36.75 53.88
CA MET A 4 -12.75 -36.49 52.77
C MET A 4 -12.89 -34.99 52.48
N VAL A 5 -12.69 -34.15 53.49
CA VAL A 5 -12.72 -32.68 53.39
C VAL A 5 -11.53 -32.14 52.60
N VAL A 6 -10.33 -32.73 52.78
CA VAL A 6 -9.11 -32.31 52.07
C VAL A 6 -9.20 -32.58 50.56
N VAL A 7 -9.85 -33.67 50.16
CA VAL A 7 -10.02 -34.05 48.74
C VAL A 7 -11.02 -33.13 48.03
N LEU A 8 -12.09 -32.71 48.71
CA LEU A 8 -13.08 -31.77 48.17
C LEU A 8 -12.47 -30.40 47.83
N PHE A 9 -11.48 -29.94 48.61
CA PHE A 9 -10.79 -28.66 48.39
C PHE A 9 -9.78 -28.66 47.23
N GLN A 10 -9.35 -29.83 46.74
CA GLN A 10 -8.41 -29.92 45.62
C GLN A 10 -9.09 -29.92 44.24
N PHE A 11 -10.37 -30.29 44.17
CA PHE A 11 -11.08 -30.50 42.89
C PHE A 11 -12.17 -29.47 42.58
N VAL A 12 -12.69 -28.79 43.59
CA VAL A 12 -13.76 -27.80 43.46
C VAL A 12 -13.23 -26.49 44.03
N GLY A 13 -13.40 -25.38 43.31
CA GLY A 13 -12.94 -24.06 43.76
C GLY A 13 -13.34 -23.82 45.22
N ARG A 14 -12.42 -23.33 46.05
CA ARG A 14 -12.55 -23.34 47.52
C ARG A 14 -13.83 -22.68 48.06
N ARG A 15 -14.38 -21.71 47.33
CA ARG A 15 -15.64 -21.03 47.65
C ARG A 15 -16.85 -21.97 47.50
N ASP A 16 -16.87 -22.76 46.44
CA ASP A 16 -17.91 -23.74 46.15
C ASP A 16 -17.82 -24.93 47.13
N ALA A 17 -16.62 -25.28 47.59
CA ALA A 17 -16.41 -26.31 48.60
C ALA A 17 -16.96 -25.91 49.99
N ILE A 18 -16.87 -24.63 50.39
CA ILE A 18 -17.49 -24.12 51.63
C ILE A 18 -19.02 -24.13 51.50
N GLU A 19 -19.57 -23.73 50.35
CA GLU A 19 -21.00 -23.75 50.11
C GLU A 19 -21.56 -25.18 50.10
N LEU A 20 -20.81 -26.14 49.55
CA LEU A 20 -21.15 -27.56 49.58
C LEU A 20 -21.10 -28.15 51.00
N ALA A 21 -20.08 -27.80 51.78
CA ALA A 21 -19.93 -28.25 53.17
C ALA A 21 -21.07 -27.73 54.06
N GLY A 22 -21.49 -26.47 53.87
CA GLY A 22 -22.66 -25.89 54.55
C GLY A 22 -23.97 -26.58 54.16
N LYS A 23 -24.13 -26.96 52.88
CA LYS A 23 -25.29 -27.75 52.41
C LYS A 23 -25.30 -29.18 52.96
N GLN A 24 -24.15 -29.73 53.37
CA GLN A 24 -24.01 -31.10 53.89
C GLN A 24 -23.82 -31.17 55.42
N ASN A 25 -23.94 -30.06 56.15
CA ASN A 25 -23.76 -30.01 57.61
C ASN A 25 -22.40 -30.57 58.09
N ILE A 26 -21.35 -30.40 57.28
CA ILE A 26 -20.00 -30.85 57.64
C ILE A 26 -19.30 -29.72 58.39
N GLU A 27 -18.94 -29.94 59.65
CA GLU A 27 -18.17 -28.96 60.44
C GLU A 27 -16.76 -28.80 59.87
N VAL A 28 -16.46 -27.59 59.37
CA VAL A 28 -15.12 -27.22 58.92
C VAL A 28 -14.29 -26.80 60.14
N PRO A 29 -13.11 -27.40 60.37
CA PRO A 29 -12.23 -27.04 61.48
C PRO A 29 -11.88 -25.54 61.47
N ARG A 30 -12.00 -24.87 62.62
CA ARG A 30 -11.77 -23.40 62.76
C ARG A 30 -10.40 -22.95 62.27
N ASN A 31 -9.36 -23.74 62.51
CA ASN A 31 -8.00 -23.48 62.05
C ASN A 31 -7.87 -23.46 60.51
N LEU A 32 -8.61 -24.33 59.82
CA LEU A 32 -8.66 -24.35 58.35
C LEU A 32 -9.39 -23.11 57.82
N LEU A 33 -10.46 -22.71 58.50
CA LEU A 33 -11.26 -21.53 58.14
C LEU A 33 -10.45 -20.22 58.29
N GLU A 34 -9.64 -20.12 59.35
CA GLU A 34 -8.73 -18.98 59.57
C GLU A 34 -7.62 -18.91 58.51
N GLN A 35 -7.00 -20.05 58.16
CA GLN A 35 -6.00 -20.11 57.09
C GLN A 35 -6.59 -19.69 55.74
N MET A 36 -7.79 -20.18 55.41
CA MET A 36 -8.48 -19.82 54.17
C MET A 36 -8.84 -18.33 54.11
N ASN A 37 -9.27 -17.73 55.21
CA ASN A 37 -9.56 -16.30 55.28
C ASN A 37 -8.30 -15.44 55.11
N GLN A 38 -7.16 -15.87 55.65
CA GLN A 38 -5.88 -15.19 55.46
C GLN A 38 -5.38 -15.28 54.00
N GLU A 39 -5.49 -16.46 53.38
CA GLU A 39 -5.13 -16.63 51.97
C GLU A 39 -6.06 -15.83 51.05
N LEU A 40 -7.38 -15.84 51.29
CA LEU A 40 -8.36 -15.05 50.52
C LEU A 40 -8.10 -13.54 50.63
N ALA A 41 -7.72 -13.05 51.81
CA ALA A 41 -7.32 -11.65 52.00
C ALA A 41 -6.06 -11.30 51.19
N THR A 42 -5.12 -12.25 51.08
CA THR A 42 -3.88 -12.09 50.31
C THR A 42 -4.16 -12.07 48.79
N ASP A 43 -5.02 -12.97 48.32
CA ASP A 43 -5.46 -13.01 46.92
C ASP A 43 -6.23 -11.74 46.53
N THR A 44 -7.13 -11.27 47.39
CA THR A 44 -7.90 -10.03 47.18
C THR A 44 -6.97 -8.83 47.05
N LYS A 45 -5.94 -8.73 47.90
CA LYS A 45 -4.92 -7.68 47.83
C LYS A 45 -4.12 -7.76 46.53
N THR A 46 -3.80 -8.96 46.06
CA THR A 46 -3.08 -9.19 44.80
C THR A 46 -3.91 -8.78 43.59
N ILE A 47 -5.20 -9.14 43.56
CA ILE A 47 -6.14 -8.75 42.50
C ILE A 47 -6.33 -7.22 42.45
N LEU A 48 -6.47 -6.57 43.61
CA LEU A 48 -6.53 -5.11 43.69
C LEU A 48 -5.29 -4.44 43.08
N ASN A 49 -4.10 -4.98 43.37
CA ASN A 49 -2.85 -4.47 42.83
C ASN A 49 -2.77 -4.68 41.30
N LEU A 50 -3.17 -5.85 40.80
CA LEU A 50 -3.24 -6.12 39.35
C LEU A 50 -4.18 -5.15 38.63
N ASN A 51 -5.36 -4.87 39.20
CA ASN A 51 -6.30 -3.91 38.63
C ASN A 51 -5.72 -2.49 38.58
N GLN A 52 -4.95 -2.09 39.60
CA GLN A 52 -4.24 -0.82 39.60
C GLN A 52 -3.20 -0.76 38.47
N HIS A 53 -2.44 -1.83 38.25
CA HIS A 53 -1.47 -1.94 37.14
C HIS A 53 -2.15 -1.91 35.76
N VAL A 54 -3.29 -2.59 35.59
CA VAL A 54 -4.08 -2.57 34.34
C VAL A 54 -4.59 -1.15 34.05
N SER A 55 -5.10 -0.44 35.05
CA SER A 55 -5.52 0.95 34.91
C SER A 55 -4.36 1.87 34.50
N GLN A 56 -3.16 1.66 35.05
CA GLN A 56 -1.97 2.40 34.65
C GLN A 56 -1.61 2.12 33.19
N LEU A 57 -1.62 0.86 32.74
CA LEU A 57 -1.34 0.48 31.35
C LEU A 57 -2.34 1.09 30.37
N GLN A 58 -3.64 1.10 30.70
CA GLN A 58 -4.67 1.73 29.88
C GLN A 58 -4.40 3.24 29.70
N SER A 59 -3.94 3.92 30.76
CA SER A 59 -3.55 5.34 30.70
C SER A 59 -2.31 5.60 29.81
N VAL A 60 -1.40 4.64 29.69
CA VAL A 60 -0.24 4.73 28.81
C VAL A 60 -0.66 4.53 27.36
N VAL A 61 -1.53 3.55 27.10
CA VAL A 61 -2.07 3.28 25.76
C VAL A 61 -2.87 4.46 25.22
N SER A 62 -3.70 5.11 26.05
CA SER A 62 -4.44 6.31 25.62
C SER A 62 -3.49 7.47 25.26
N ARG A 63 -2.46 7.71 26.07
CA ARG A 63 -1.41 8.70 25.77
C ARG A 63 -0.67 8.40 24.47
N LEU A 64 -0.31 7.14 24.21
CA LEU A 64 0.32 6.74 22.94
C LEU A 64 -0.60 6.92 21.74
N LYS A 65 -1.90 6.62 21.87
CA LYS A 65 -2.89 6.87 20.81
C LYS A 65 -3.04 8.36 20.51
N SER A 66 -3.10 9.22 21.52
CA SER A 66 -3.12 10.69 21.35
C SER A 66 -1.87 11.17 20.63
N LYS A 67 -0.69 10.77 21.12
CA LYS A 67 0.60 11.16 20.53
C LYS A 67 0.74 10.71 19.08
N ARG A 68 0.20 9.53 18.73
CA ARG A 68 0.15 9.05 17.34
C ARG A 68 -0.77 9.91 16.46
N GLY A 69 -1.88 10.40 17.00
CA GLY A 69 -2.77 11.34 16.31
C GLY A 69 -2.08 12.67 16.02
N GLU A 70 -1.42 13.25 17.03
CA GLU A 70 -0.61 14.48 16.91
C GLU A 70 0.49 14.31 15.85
N LEU A 71 1.23 13.20 15.87
CA LEU A 71 2.27 12.88 14.88
C LEU A 71 1.73 12.81 13.45
N ARG A 72 0.52 12.26 13.24
CA ARG A 72 -0.12 12.23 11.92
C ARG A 72 -0.50 13.61 11.43
N GLN A 73 -1.04 14.44 12.33
CA GLN A 73 -1.41 15.81 12.00
C GLN A 73 -0.18 16.65 11.65
N VAL A 74 0.90 16.54 12.44
CA VAL A 74 2.19 17.20 12.15
C VAL A 74 2.75 16.73 10.80
N HIS A 75 2.68 15.44 10.50
CA HIS A 75 3.16 14.92 9.21
C HIS A 75 2.33 15.45 8.02
N SER A 76 1.00 15.49 8.14
CA SER A 76 0.12 16.05 7.11
C SER A 76 0.36 17.54 6.87
N GLN A 77 0.55 18.31 7.95
CA GLN A 77 0.87 19.74 7.87
C GLN A 77 2.24 19.98 7.22
N ARG A 78 3.24 19.17 7.56
CA ARG A 78 4.57 19.21 6.93
C ARG A 78 4.52 18.88 5.44
N GLN A 79 3.72 17.89 5.04
CA GLN A 79 3.52 17.58 3.63
C GLN A 79 2.95 18.77 2.85
N HIS A 80 1.93 19.44 3.37
CA HIS A 80 1.36 20.63 2.72
C HIS A 80 2.39 21.77 2.61
N SER A 81 3.13 22.06 3.68
CA SER A 81 4.19 23.07 3.67
C SER A 81 5.30 22.77 2.64
N MET A 82 5.65 21.49 2.45
CA MET A 82 6.60 21.08 1.41
C MET A 82 6.04 21.32 0.00
N LEU A 83 4.77 21.02 -0.25
CA LEU A 83 4.13 21.25 -1.55
C LEU A 83 4.09 22.74 -1.91
N ASP A 84 3.75 23.58 -0.92
CA ASP A 84 3.75 25.03 -1.08
C ASP A 84 5.15 25.59 -1.34
N THR A 85 6.16 25.06 -0.64
CA THR A 85 7.56 25.47 -0.82
C THR A 85 8.09 25.10 -2.20
N ALA A 86 7.75 23.92 -2.70
CA ALA A 86 8.16 23.44 -4.02
C ALA A 86 7.48 24.20 -5.17
N SER A 87 6.21 24.55 -5.01
CA SER A 87 5.42 25.22 -6.06
C SER A 87 5.73 26.72 -6.17
N ASN A 88 6.17 27.34 -5.08
CA ASN A 88 6.51 28.77 -5.00
C ASN A 88 8.02 29.06 -5.11
N ALA A 89 8.85 28.03 -5.35
CA ALA A 89 10.27 28.23 -5.59
C ALA A 89 10.48 28.78 -7.01
N SER A 90 11.16 29.93 -7.10
CA SER A 90 11.77 30.42 -8.35
C SER A 90 12.83 29.41 -8.82
N PRO A 91 13.29 29.40 -10.09
CA PRO A 91 14.01 28.26 -10.70
C PRO A 91 15.49 28.17 -10.26
N GLY A 92 15.74 28.16 -8.96
CA GLY A 92 17.07 28.08 -8.37
C GLY A 92 17.10 27.15 -7.16
N GLU A 93 17.83 26.05 -7.30
CA GLU A 93 18.03 25.03 -6.26
C GLU A 93 18.54 25.64 -4.93
N ASP A 94 19.31 26.73 -4.99
CA ASP A 94 19.85 27.42 -3.82
C ASP A 94 18.79 28.16 -2.99
N GLU A 95 17.82 28.84 -3.62
CA GLU A 95 16.74 29.54 -2.91
C GLU A 95 15.78 28.53 -2.24
N MET A 96 15.50 27.43 -2.92
CA MET A 96 14.70 26.33 -2.37
C MET A 96 15.41 25.71 -1.15
N MET A 97 16.70 25.43 -1.24
CA MET A 97 17.48 24.88 -0.12
C MET A 97 17.57 25.86 1.06
N GLN A 98 17.62 27.16 0.79
CA GLN A 98 17.59 28.19 1.82
C GLN A 98 16.24 28.26 2.54
N ARG A 99 15.12 28.12 1.80
CA ARG A 99 13.77 28.02 2.38
C ARG A 99 13.55 26.72 3.16
N ALA A 100 14.06 25.60 2.66
CA ALA A 100 14.01 24.32 3.38
C ALA A 100 14.75 24.37 4.72
N ARG A 101 15.90 25.08 4.76
CA ARG A 101 16.63 25.37 6.01
C ARG A 101 15.84 26.29 6.95
N GLN A 102 15.18 27.33 6.41
CA GLN A 102 14.32 28.23 7.20
C GLN A 102 13.12 27.49 7.82
N ASN A 103 12.58 26.49 7.13
CA ASN A 103 11.47 25.66 7.59
C ASN A 103 11.90 24.47 8.49
N ALA A 104 13.18 24.40 8.87
CA ALA A 104 13.74 23.35 9.73
C ALA A 104 13.40 21.92 9.26
N MET A 105 13.43 21.70 7.94
CA MET A 105 13.13 20.41 7.34
C MET A 105 14.24 19.40 7.61
N ASP A 106 13.87 18.13 7.78
CA ASP A 106 14.84 17.06 7.98
C ASP A 106 15.53 16.66 6.66
N ASN A 107 16.62 15.89 6.74
CA ASN A 107 17.41 15.52 5.56
C ASN A 107 16.61 14.70 4.52
N ARG A 108 15.55 14.00 4.94
CA ARG A 108 14.68 13.24 4.02
C ARG A 108 13.70 14.16 3.32
N GLU A 109 13.12 15.12 4.05
CA GLU A 109 12.24 16.18 3.53
C GLU A 109 13.01 17.08 2.52
N VAL A 110 14.27 17.38 2.80
CA VAL A 110 15.15 18.14 1.89
C VAL A 110 15.51 17.34 0.62
N ALA A 111 15.83 16.05 0.76
CA ALA A 111 16.06 15.17 -0.39
C ALA A 111 14.79 15.02 -1.25
N PHE A 112 13.62 15.02 -0.61
CA PHE A 112 12.33 14.97 -1.27
C PHE A 112 12.03 16.24 -2.07
N LEU A 113 12.22 17.42 -1.47
CA LEU A 113 12.03 18.71 -2.15
C LEU A 113 12.98 18.89 -3.33
N SER A 114 14.25 18.58 -3.16
CA SER A 114 15.26 18.69 -4.23
C SER A 114 14.97 17.76 -5.40
N ALA A 115 14.50 16.53 -5.16
CA ALA A 115 14.07 15.63 -6.23
C ALA A 115 12.89 16.23 -7.03
N ARG A 116 11.88 16.76 -6.33
CA ARG A 116 10.70 17.39 -6.95
C ARG A 116 11.02 18.65 -7.74
N HIS A 117 11.89 19.52 -7.23
CA HIS A 117 12.30 20.74 -7.93
C HIS A 117 13.05 20.42 -9.22
N ARG A 118 14.00 19.48 -9.16
CA ARG A 118 14.71 19.00 -10.34
C ARG A 118 13.77 18.37 -11.37
N LEU A 119 12.66 17.77 -10.91
CA LEU A 119 11.62 17.25 -11.79
C LEU A 119 10.88 18.38 -12.53
N LEU A 120 10.51 19.45 -11.82
CA LEU A 120 9.78 20.58 -12.38
C LEU A 120 10.64 21.44 -13.33
N GLU A 121 11.89 21.73 -12.96
CA GLU A 121 12.81 22.53 -13.79
C GLU A 121 13.12 21.88 -15.13
N LYS A 122 13.26 20.54 -15.16
CA LYS A 122 13.66 19.82 -16.36
C LYS A 122 12.50 19.37 -17.25
N GLN A 123 11.26 19.72 -16.89
CA GLN A 123 10.05 19.35 -17.64
C GLN A 123 10.03 19.98 -19.06
N SER A 124 10.60 21.17 -19.26
CA SER A 124 10.66 21.84 -20.57
C SER A 124 11.86 21.44 -21.43
N ASP A 125 13.00 21.09 -20.80
CA ASP A 125 14.18 20.53 -21.48
C ASP A 125 14.05 19.00 -21.75
N PHE A 126 13.02 18.37 -21.18
CA PHE A 126 12.69 16.94 -21.21
C PHE A 126 12.68 16.31 -22.61
N VAL A 127 12.17 17.02 -23.61
CA VAL A 127 12.05 16.52 -25.00
C VAL A 127 13.35 16.77 -25.79
N ARG A 128 14.15 17.77 -25.39
CA ARG A 128 15.29 18.27 -26.19
C ARG A 128 16.60 17.57 -25.88
N ASP A 129 16.84 17.20 -24.62
CA ASP A 129 18.15 16.75 -24.14
C ASP A 129 18.32 15.21 -24.12
N PHE A 130 17.32 14.45 -24.55
CA PHE A 130 17.40 12.98 -24.63
C PHE A 130 18.09 12.51 -25.92
N PRO A 131 18.86 11.41 -25.89
CA PRO A 131 19.55 10.92 -27.08
C PRO A 131 18.57 10.61 -28.22
N TYR A 132 18.86 11.09 -29.42
CA TYR A 132 17.99 10.95 -30.59
C TYR A 132 17.53 9.51 -30.89
N TRP A 133 18.30 8.49 -30.49
CA TRP A 133 17.94 7.08 -30.66
C TRP A 133 16.79 6.62 -29.76
N ALA A 134 16.53 7.29 -28.63
CA ALA A 134 15.36 7.04 -27.77
C ALA A 134 14.09 7.64 -28.38
N VAL A 135 14.21 8.79 -29.04
CA VAL A 135 13.13 9.48 -29.75
C VAL A 135 12.71 8.72 -31.01
N ASN A 136 13.66 8.09 -31.71
CA ASN A 136 13.41 7.39 -32.98
C ASN A 136 13.05 5.90 -32.85
N SER A 137 13.15 5.28 -31.66
CA SER A 137 12.83 3.86 -31.48
C SER A 137 11.40 3.58 -31.00
N ALA A 138 10.72 4.56 -30.38
CA ALA A 138 9.34 4.42 -29.94
C ALA A 138 8.31 4.48 -31.09
N LEU A 139 8.68 5.08 -32.23
CA LEU A 139 7.73 5.42 -33.31
C LEU A 139 7.91 4.67 -34.63
N ALA A 140 9.05 4.03 -34.88
CA ALA A 140 9.34 3.54 -36.23
C ALA A 140 8.81 2.13 -36.53
N ASP A 141 8.63 1.24 -35.53
CA ASP A 141 8.59 -0.20 -35.86
C ASP A 141 7.79 -1.13 -34.95
N ALA A 142 6.82 -0.64 -34.16
CA ALA A 142 5.88 -1.53 -33.46
C ALA A 142 5.03 -2.39 -34.43
N SER A 143 5.03 -2.05 -35.73
CA SER A 143 4.45 -2.85 -36.82
C SER A 143 5.46 -3.67 -37.63
N LYS A 144 6.78 -3.58 -37.38
CA LYS A 144 7.78 -4.43 -38.03
C LYS A 144 8.81 -4.99 -37.03
N GLY A 145 8.33 -5.84 -36.13
CA GLY A 145 8.90 -7.16 -35.85
C GLY A 145 10.39 -7.38 -35.52
N HIS A 146 11.28 -6.39 -35.44
CA HIS A 146 12.72 -6.62 -35.28
C HIS A 146 13.39 -5.64 -34.31
N GLY A 147 13.01 -5.72 -33.02
CA GLY A 147 13.94 -5.37 -31.93
C GLY A 147 14.93 -6.52 -31.70
N GLN A 148 16.20 -6.20 -31.43
CA GLN A 148 17.32 -7.17 -31.36
C GLN A 148 16.96 -8.48 -30.63
N GLU A 149 16.88 -9.54 -31.45
CA GLU A 149 16.76 -10.97 -31.13
C GLU A 149 15.54 -11.41 -30.31
N GLY A 150 14.37 -11.39 -30.96
CA GLY A 150 13.15 -12.11 -30.57
C GLY A 150 11.91 -11.54 -31.26
N GLU A 151 10.94 -12.39 -31.62
CA GLU A 151 9.64 -11.92 -32.12
C GLU A 151 8.88 -11.24 -30.97
N TRP A 152 8.59 -9.95 -31.13
CA TRP A 152 7.78 -9.20 -30.19
C TRP A 152 6.33 -9.61 -30.36
N ARG A 153 5.74 -10.21 -29.33
CA ARG A 153 4.32 -10.59 -29.34
C ARG A 153 3.61 -9.97 -28.16
N ALA A 154 2.42 -9.43 -28.39
CA ALA A 154 1.62 -8.77 -27.34
C ALA A 154 1.30 -9.72 -26.16
N ASP A 155 1.21 -11.04 -26.40
CA ASP A 155 0.90 -12.05 -25.39
C ASP A 155 2.11 -12.50 -24.56
N ARG A 156 3.34 -12.24 -25.00
CA ARG A 156 4.57 -12.69 -24.32
C ARG A 156 5.54 -11.58 -23.96
N GLY A 157 5.45 -10.41 -24.58
CA GLY A 157 6.48 -9.37 -24.53
C GLY A 157 7.74 -9.76 -25.31
N PRO A 158 8.81 -8.94 -25.29
CA PRO A 158 10.12 -9.38 -25.77
C PRO A 158 10.61 -10.58 -24.94
N PRO A 159 11.50 -11.44 -25.46
CA PRO A 159 11.89 -12.71 -24.82
C PRO A 159 12.50 -12.58 -23.40
N TYR A 160 12.76 -11.35 -22.94
CA TYR A 160 13.35 -11.03 -21.65
C TYR A 160 12.38 -10.31 -20.68
N VAL A 161 11.12 -10.03 -21.07
CA VAL A 161 10.15 -9.30 -20.23
C VAL A 161 8.72 -9.80 -20.46
N MET A 162 8.03 -10.18 -19.38
CA MET A 162 6.66 -10.69 -19.43
C MET A 162 5.62 -9.59 -19.62
N ALA A 163 4.47 -9.95 -20.21
CA ALA A 163 3.30 -9.06 -20.33
C ALA A 163 2.79 -8.54 -18.96
N THR A 164 2.98 -9.29 -17.87
CA THR A 164 2.74 -8.80 -16.51
C THR A 164 4.03 -8.87 -15.71
N THR A 165 4.49 -7.71 -15.22
CA THR A 165 5.68 -7.57 -14.39
C THR A 165 5.30 -7.06 -13.00
N LEU A 166 5.90 -7.62 -11.94
CA LEU A 166 5.69 -7.20 -10.56
C LEU A 166 6.91 -6.47 -10.02
N TYR A 167 6.74 -5.29 -9.43
CA TYR A 167 7.81 -4.61 -8.73
C TYR A 167 8.18 -5.37 -7.45
N SER A 168 9.48 -5.63 -7.25
CA SER A 168 10.02 -6.41 -6.13
C SER A 168 11.05 -5.63 -5.28
N GLY A 169 11.28 -4.36 -5.58
CA GLY A 169 12.33 -3.55 -4.96
C GLY A 169 12.00 -2.98 -3.57
N VAL A 170 12.52 -1.78 -3.29
CA VAL A 170 12.41 -1.10 -1.99
C VAL A 170 10.94 -0.82 -1.64
N GLY A 171 10.57 -1.08 -0.38
CA GLY A 171 9.20 -0.88 0.12
C GLY A 171 8.23 -2.02 -0.12
N VAL A 172 8.65 -3.08 -0.83
CA VAL A 172 7.83 -4.26 -1.07
C VAL A 172 8.01 -5.29 0.04
N ASN A 173 6.90 -5.66 0.70
CA ASN A 173 6.88 -6.72 1.70
C ASN A 173 6.79 -8.12 1.03
N ARG A 174 7.95 -8.69 0.66
CA ARG A 174 8.06 -9.98 -0.06
C ARG A 174 7.55 -11.22 0.70
N LYS A 175 7.17 -11.10 1.98
CA LYS A 175 6.63 -12.21 2.80
C LYS A 175 5.19 -11.98 3.25
N GLY A 176 4.57 -10.87 2.86
CA GLY A 176 3.20 -10.52 3.22
C GLY A 176 2.35 -10.25 1.98
N SER A 177 1.65 -9.12 2.02
CA SER A 177 0.78 -8.59 0.98
C SER A 177 1.31 -8.75 -0.45
N ALA A 178 2.58 -8.43 -0.70
CA ALA A 178 3.13 -8.54 -2.05
C ALA A 178 3.27 -10.00 -2.51
N ASP A 179 3.57 -10.95 -1.61
CA ASP A 179 3.64 -12.37 -1.98
C ASP A 179 2.26 -12.92 -2.32
N MET A 180 1.22 -12.41 -1.64
CA MET A 180 -0.16 -12.72 -1.97
C MET A 180 -0.51 -12.22 -3.38
N VAL A 181 -0.18 -10.96 -3.70
CA VAL A 181 -0.35 -10.39 -5.05
C VAL A 181 0.37 -11.23 -6.09
N ARG A 182 1.64 -11.59 -5.85
CA ARG A 182 2.41 -12.46 -6.74
C ARG A 182 1.70 -13.79 -7.01
N LYS A 183 1.17 -14.43 -5.97
CA LYS A 183 0.42 -15.70 -6.07
C LYS A 183 -0.89 -15.53 -6.85
N ILE A 184 -1.64 -14.45 -6.59
CA ILE A 184 -2.88 -14.13 -7.33
C ILE A 184 -2.59 -13.96 -8.82
N LEU A 185 -1.49 -13.27 -9.16
CA LEU A 185 -1.07 -13.04 -10.54
C LEU A 185 -0.38 -14.27 -11.19
N GLY A 186 -0.22 -15.37 -10.46
CA GLY A 186 0.43 -16.57 -10.98
C GLY A 186 1.92 -16.43 -11.30
N ILE A 187 2.59 -15.39 -10.78
CA ILE A 187 4.00 -15.11 -11.08
C ILE A 187 4.89 -16.09 -10.31
N LYS A 188 5.64 -16.91 -11.04
CA LYS A 188 6.53 -17.94 -10.47
C LYS A 188 7.82 -17.30 -9.96
N THR A 189 8.33 -17.81 -8.83
CA THR A 189 9.67 -17.48 -8.33
C THR A 189 10.69 -18.49 -8.82
N SER A 190 11.98 -18.19 -8.70
CA SER A 190 13.03 -19.15 -9.05
C SER A 190 12.94 -20.44 -8.22
N PHE A 191 13.01 -21.58 -8.89
CA PHE A 191 12.80 -22.91 -8.28
C PHE A 191 13.78 -23.22 -7.14
N ARG A 192 15.03 -22.73 -7.22
CA ARG A 192 16.08 -23.06 -6.25
C ARG A 192 16.15 -22.15 -5.03
N PHE A 193 15.74 -20.88 -5.14
CA PHE A 193 15.99 -19.89 -4.09
C PHE A 193 14.76 -19.04 -3.72
N HIS A 194 13.63 -19.25 -4.39
CA HIS A 194 12.41 -18.46 -4.23
C HIS A 194 12.66 -16.94 -4.32
N LYS A 195 13.70 -16.56 -5.06
CA LYS A 195 14.06 -15.16 -5.27
C LYS A 195 13.08 -14.53 -6.26
N TRP A 196 12.71 -13.29 -5.98
CA TRP A 196 11.89 -12.45 -6.83
C TRP A 196 12.79 -11.73 -7.84
N GLU A 197 13.35 -12.53 -8.73
CA GLU A 197 14.33 -12.14 -9.75
C GLU A 197 13.92 -12.80 -11.08
N GLY A 198 14.37 -12.22 -12.18
CA GLY A 198 14.04 -12.67 -13.55
C GLY A 198 13.00 -11.79 -14.23
N ASP A 199 12.46 -12.28 -15.34
CA ASP A 199 11.74 -11.48 -16.35
C ASP A 199 10.33 -11.03 -15.93
N SER A 200 9.82 -11.59 -14.83
CA SER A 200 8.53 -11.20 -14.24
C SER A 200 8.67 -10.22 -13.07
N PHE A 201 9.90 -9.86 -12.69
CA PHE A 201 10.17 -8.99 -11.55
C PHE A 201 11.00 -7.78 -11.95
N LEU A 202 10.55 -6.61 -11.54
CA LEU A 202 11.30 -5.36 -11.64
C LEU A 202 11.89 -5.02 -10.27
N THR A 203 13.20 -5.04 -10.12
CA THR A 203 13.86 -4.69 -8.85
C THR A 203 14.16 -3.20 -8.73
N ASP A 204 14.46 -2.55 -9.85
CA ASP A 204 14.90 -1.16 -9.92
C ASP A 204 14.47 -0.51 -11.24
N PHE A 205 13.92 0.70 -11.17
CA PHE A 205 13.50 1.49 -12.32
C PHE A 205 14.68 2.13 -13.08
N ASP A 206 15.85 2.28 -12.45
CA ASP A 206 17.07 2.70 -13.17
C ASP A 206 17.86 1.50 -13.72
N GLY A 207 17.47 0.29 -13.33
CA GLY A 207 18.11 -0.97 -13.68
C GLY A 207 17.93 -1.37 -15.15
N PRO A 208 18.77 -2.32 -15.63
CA PRO A 208 18.72 -2.79 -17.01
C PRO A 208 17.36 -3.41 -17.38
N GLN A 209 16.67 -4.05 -16.43
CA GLN A 209 15.34 -4.62 -16.66
C GLN A 209 14.33 -3.56 -17.10
N PHE A 210 14.31 -2.39 -16.43
CA PHE A 210 13.38 -1.34 -16.81
C PHE A 210 13.68 -0.79 -18.20
N ARG A 211 14.96 -0.78 -18.62
CA ARG A 211 15.40 -0.36 -19.96
C ARG A 211 14.79 -1.20 -21.08
N TYR A 212 14.43 -2.45 -20.80
CA TYR A 212 13.70 -3.29 -21.73
C TYR A 212 12.18 -3.18 -21.54
N LEU A 213 11.72 -3.18 -20.29
CA LEU A 213 10.29 -3.12 -19.96
C LEU A 213 9.62 -1.84 -20.49
N TYR A 214 10.26 -0.67 -20.40
CA TYR A 214 9.61 0.60 -20.80
C TYR A 214 9.25 0.66 -22.29
N ARG A 215 9.92 -0.17 -23.11
CA ARG A 215 9.67 -0.27 -24.56
C ARG A 215 8.56 -1.26 -24.91
N ASN A 216 8.10 -2.05 -23.94
CA ASN A 216 7.05 -3.03 -24.17
C ASN A 216 5.73 -2.33 -24.50
N VAL A 217 4.84 -3.02 -25.20
CA VAL A 217 3.53 -2.50 -25.60
C VAL A 217 2.43 -3.43 -25.09
N HIS A 218 1.29 -2.88 -24.66
CA HIS A 218 0.14 -3.64 -24.13
C HIS A 218 0.48 -4.52 -22.92
N SER A 219 1.44 -4.10 -22.12
CA SER A 219 1.87 -4.78 -20.90
C SER A 219 1.35 -4.12 -19.63
N THR A 220 1.50 -4.82 -18.52
CA THR A 220 1.09 -4.39 -17.19
C THR A 220 2.28 -4.43 -16.24
N LEU A 221 2.52 -3.30 -15.54
CA LEU A 221 3.45 -3.21 -14.42
C LEU A 221 2.64 -3.07 -13.14
N VAL A 222 2.81 -4.01 -12.22
CA VAL A 222 2.12 -4.01 -10.92
C VAL A 222 3.09 -3.56 -9.83
N ILE A 223 2.73 -2.48 -9.14
CA ILE A 223 3.38 -2.02 -7.92
C ILE A 223 2.58 -2.59 -6.74
N PRO A 224 3.14 -3.54 -5.98
CA PRO A 224 2.42 -4.14 -4.87
C PRO A 224 2.24 -3.15 -3.71
N PRO A 225 1.40 -3.50 -2.71
CA PRO A 225 1.16 -2.69 -1.52
C PRO A 225 2.43 -2.19 -0.85
N LEU A 226 2.54 -0.86 -0.69
CA LEU A 226 3.67 -0.20 -0.05
C LEU A 226 3.31 0.12 1.41
N GLU A 227 3.74 -0.75 2.34
CA GLU A 227 3.24 -0.74 3.73
C GLU A 227 4.02 0.16 4.70
N ARG A 228 5.34 0.34 4.51
CA ARG A 228 6.20 0.94 5.57
C ARG A 228 7.33 1.87 5.12
N SER A 229 7.74 1.89 3.86
CA SER A 229 8.92 2.67 3.45
C SER A 229 8.75 3.43 2.14
N GLY A 230 7.68 4.23 2.04
CA GLY A 230 7.55 5.31 1.03
C GLY A 230 7.47 4.87 -0.45
N GLY A 231 7.68 3.59 -0.74
CA GLY A 231 8.06 3.14 -2.08
C GLY A 231 9.44 3.66 -2.49
N PRO A 232 9.91 3.30 -3.70
CA PRO A 232 11.05 3.99 -4.28
C PRO A 232 10.65 5.41 -4.67
N ILE A 233 11.51 6.39 -4.35
CA ILE A 233 11.48 7.70 -5.00
C ILE A 233 12.38 7.57 -6.22
N LEU A 234 11.80 7.72 -7.40
CA LEU A 234 12.49 7.48 -8.66
C LEU A 234 13.41 8.66 -8.99
N GLY A 235 14.59 8.33 -9.52
CA GLY A 235 15.43 9.33 -10.18
C GLY A 235 14.75 9.84 -11.46
N TRP A 236 15.22 10.98 -11.96
CA TRP A 236 14.69 11.62 -13.16
C TRP A 236 14.58 10.67 -14.38
N ASN A 237 15.63 9.87 -14.61
CA ASN A 237 15.65 8.91 -15.72
C ASN A 237 14.59 7.82 -15.57
N ALA A 238 14.40 7.31 -14.36
CA ALA A 238 13.39 6.32 -14.03
C ALA A 238 11.96 6.89 -14.20
N VAL A 239 11.71 8.12 -13.76
CA VAL A 239 10.42 8.81 -13.97
C VAL A 239 10.12 8.97 -15.45
N HIS A 240 11.09 9.45 -16.24
CA HIS A 240 10.91 9.59 -17.69
C HIS A 240 10.60 8.25 -18.37
N ARG A 241 11.33 7.18 -18.03
CA ARG A 241 11.05 5.84 -18.57
C ARG A 241 9.66 5.34 -18.15
N LEU A 242 9.21 5.65 -16.93
CA LEU A 242 7.87 5.30 -16.48
C LEU A 242 6.80 6.10 -17.23
N TYR A 243 7.06 7.37 -17.50
CA TYR A 243 6.23 8.19 -18.38
C TYR A 243 6.12 7.59 -19.78
N LEU A 244 7.24 7.26 -20.43
CA LEU A 244 7.22 6.62 -21.76
C LEU A 244 6.50 5.28 -21.74
N TYR A 245 6.75 4.47 -20.71
CA TYR A 245 6.08 3.18 -20.51
C TYR A 245 4.57 3.35 -20.53
N VAL A 246 4.02 4.27 -19.74
CA VAL A 246 2.56 4.46 -19.66
C VAL A 246 2.04 5.20 -20.90
N ASN A 247 2.66 6.31 -21.30
CA ASN A 247 2.12 7.22 -22.31
C ASN A 247 2.25 6.72 -23.75
N GLU A 248 3.31 5.99 -24.07
CA GLU A 248 3.58 5.59 -25.45
C GLU A 248 3.24 4.11 -25.68
N GLY A 249 3.56 3.25 -24.72
CA GLY A 249 3.41 1.79 -24.89
C GLY A 249 2.01 1.22 -24.70
N SER A 250 0.95 2.04 -24.58
CA SER A 250 -0.41 1.55 -24.28
C SER A 250 -0.45 0.60 -23.07
N ASN A 251 0.45 0.85 -22.10
CA ASN A 251 0.65 -0.02 -20.96
C ASN A 251 -0.23 0.41 -19.78
N THR A 252 -0.46 -0.52 -18.86
CA THR A 252 -1.18 -0.26 -17.60
C THR A 252 -0.22 -0.33 -16.42
N LEU A 253 -0.07 0.79 -15.70
CA LEU A 253 0.59 0.81 -14.40
C LEU A 253 -0.46 0.58 -13.31
N ILE A 254 -0.43 -0.57 -12.64
CA ILE A 254 -1.33 -0.88 -11.53
C ILE A 254 -0.60 -0.59 -10.22
N VAL A 255 -1.13 0.32 -9.40
CA VAL A 255 -0.59 0.62 -8.08
C VAL A 255 -1.58 0.13 -7.02
N LEU A 256 -1.14 -0.83 -6.22
CA LEU A 256 -1.98 -1.46 -5.20
C LEU A 256 -1.94 -0.69 -3.87
N GLY A 257 -2.97 -0.87 -3.06
CA GLY A 257 -3.27 -0.10 -1.87
C GLY A 257 -2.19 -0.18 -0.80
N GLY A 258 -2.15 0.86 0.02
CA GLY A 258 -1.15 1.01 1.06
C GLY A 258 -0.93 2.49 1.35
N PRO A 259 -0.54 2.87 2.58
CA PRO A 259 -0.34 4.28 2.93
C PRO A 259 0.68 5.00 2.04
N SER A 260 1.70 4.28 1.55
CA SER A 260 2.74 4.87 0.71
C SER A 260 2.48 4.78 -0.80
N SER A 261 1.41 4.10 -1.22
CA SER A 261 1.10 3.91 -2.64
C SER A 261 0.59 5.18 -3.32
N VAL A 262 -0.19 6.01 -2.60
CA VAL A 262 -0.63 7.32 -3.10
C VAL A 262 0.58 8.26 -3.26
N ILE A 263 1.51 8.21 -2.29
CA ILE A 263 2.76 8.96 -2.33
C ILE A 263 3.61 8.54 -3.55
N PHE A 264 3.68 7.24 -3.84
CA PHE A 264 4.36 6.75 -5.03
C PHE A 264 3.77 7.35 -6.31
N ILE A 265 2.44 7.42 -6.45
CA ILE A 265 1.80 8.00 -7.63
C ILE A 265 2.15 9.49 -7.76
N ASN A 266 1.93 10.27 -6.70
CA ASN A 266 2.15 11.72 -6.70
C ASN A 266 3.60 12.10 -7.06
N ASN A 267 4.57 11.27 -6.66
CA ASN A 267 5.99 11.59 -6.85
C ASN A 267 6.58 11.06 -8.16
N ASN A 268 6.09 9.92 -8.64
CA ASN A 268 6.76 9.17 -9.69
C ASN A 268 5.98 9.14 -11.00
N VAL A 269 4.68 9.45 -10.97
CA VAL A 269 3.86 9.51 -12.18
C VAL A 269 3.63 10.97 -12.53
N ILE A 270 4.05 11.34 -13.74
CA ILE A 270 3.93 12.70 -14.29
C ILE A 270 2.94 12.70 -15.47
N ASN A 271 2.17 13.78 -15.58
CA ASN A 271 1.31 14.10 -16.71
C ASN A 271 1.79 15.41 -17.39
N THR A 272 1.13 15.83 -18.47
CA THR A 272 1.39 17.08 -19.18
C THR A 272 1.34 18.31 -18.27
N ASP A 273 0.47 18.28 -17.26
CA ASP A 273 0.27 19.36 -16.29
C ASP A 273 1.16 19.24 -15.04
N GLY A 274 2.08 18.28 -15.03
CA GLY A 274 2.96 17.97 -13.89
C GLY A 274 2.57 16.68 -13.15
N GLY A 275 3.02 16.53 -11.90
CA GLY A 275 2.67 15.40 -11.05
C GLY A 275 1.24 15.50 -10.49
N TYR A 276 0.75 14.43 -9.88
CA TYR A 276 -0.56 14.43 -9.21
C TYR A 276 -0.47 14.92 -7.76
N ASP A 277 -1.56 15.50 -7.26
CA ASP A 277 -1.74 15.82 -5.84
C ASP A 277 -2.91 15.02 -5.23
N LEU A 278 -2.83 13.69 -5.34
CA LEU A 278 -3.85 12.81 -4.79
C LEU A 278 -3.82 12.85 -3.26
N GLN A 279 -4.98 13.09 -2.65
CA GLN A 279 -5.12 13.15 -1.21
C GLN A 279 -5.59 11.81 -0.66
N SER A 280 -4.72 11.13 0.09
CA SER A 280 -5.06 9.85 0.74
C SER A 280 -6.21 10.05 1.72
N LYS A 281 -7.29 9.29 1.55
CA LYS A 281 -8.48 9.34 2.41
C LYS A 281 -8.99 7.94 2.69
N TRP A 282 -9.50 7.75 3.90
CA TRP A 282 -10.10 6.49 4.34
C TRP A 282 -11.59 6.69 4.57
N ALA A 283 -12.39 5.77 4.05
CA ALA A 283 -13.81 5.64 4.35
C ALA A 283 -14.14 4.19 4.70
N PRO A 284 -15.09 3.95 5.61
CA PRO A 284 -15.59 2.60 5.85
C PRO A 284 -16.28 2.06 4.59
N GLY A 285 -16.00 0.80 4.25
CA GLY A 285 -16.70 0.09 3.18
C GLY A 285 -18.12 -0.33 3.60
N PRO A 286 -18.91 -0.96 2.70
CA PRO A 286 -18.50 -1.43 1.37
C PRO A 286 -18.32 -0.29 0.35
N TYR A 287 -17.58 -0.57 -0.72
CA TYR A 287 -17.38 0.36 -1.83
C TYR A 287 -18.20 -0.07 -3.02
N GLU A 288 -19.04 0.81 -3.54
CA GLU A 288 -20.00 0.53 -4.59
C GLU A 288 -19.40 0.78 -5.97
N ARG A 289 -19.66 -0.15 -6.88
CA ARG A 289 -19.24 -0.05 -8.27
C ARG A 289 -20.00 1.07 -8.99
N GLN A 290 -19.26 1.95 -9.64
CA GLN A 290 -19.80 3.07 -10.39
C GLN A 290 -20.21 2.66 -11.82
N LYS A 291 -21.05 3.47 -12.46
CA LYS A 291 -21.56 3.23 -13.83
C LYS A 291 -20.45 3.21 -14.87
N GLU A 292 -19.35 3.90 -14.59
CA GLU A 292 -18.14 4.02 -15.39
C GLU A 292 -17.42 2.67 -15.57
N ALA A 293 -17.64 1.71 -14.66
CA ALA A 293 -17.08 0.37 -14.78
C ALA A 293 -17.74 -0.48 -15.88
N ARG A 294 -18.91 -0.07 -16.41
CA ARG A 294 -19.75 -0.88 -17.34
C ARG A 294 -19.02 -1.29 -18.62
N ASP A 295 -18.18 -0.43 -19.17
CA ASP A 295 -17.46 -0.66 -20.42
C ASP A 295 -16.00 -1.05 -20.17
N THR A 296 -15.73 -1.73 -19.06
CA THR A 296 -14.38 -2.15 -18.65
C THR A 296 -14.38 -3.61 -18.19
N PRO A 297 -13.20 -4.25 -18.02
CA PRO A 297 -13.11 -5.56 -17.39
C PRO A 297 -13.81 -5.66 -16.01
N LEU A 298 -14.00 -4.53 -15.31
CA LEU A 298 -14.64 -4.48 -13.99
C LEU A 298 -16.16 -4.67 -14.04
N ALA A 299 -16.77 -4.64 -15.22
CA ALA A 299 -18.20 -4.91 -15.40
C ALA A 299 -18.60 -6.32 -14.95
N ALA A 300 -17.67 -7.28 -15.00
CA ALA A 300 -17.88 -8.64 -14.54
C ALA A 300 -17.59 -8.84 -13.04
N CYS A 301 -17.00 -7.84 -12.37
CA CYS A 301 -16.68 -7.92 -10.95
C CYS A 301 -17.92 -7.73 -10.04
N ALA A 302 -17.73 -7.92 -8.74
CA ALA A 302 -18.78 -7.74 -7.74
C ALA A 302 -19.31 -6.30 -7.73
N THR A 303 -20.60 -6.12 -7.49
CA THR A 303 -21.21 -4.77 -7.37
C THR A 303 -20.64 -3.98 -6.20
N THR A 304 -20.15 -4.67 -5.16
CA THR A 304 -19.53 -4.04 -4.00
C THR A 304 -18.22 -4.73 -3.64
N LEU A 305 -17.26 -3.93 -3.17
CA LEU A 305 -16.00 -4.40 -2.59
C LEU A 305 -16.03 -4.24 -1.07
N PRO A 306 -15.62 -5.27 -0.30
CA PRO A 306 -15.61 -5.19 1.16
C PRO A 306 -14.47 -4.27 1.66
N GLY A 307 -14.70 -3.55 2.76
CA GLY A 307 -13.69 -2.72 3.43
C GLY A 307 -13.26 -3.29 4.78
N PRO A 308 -12.46 -4.39 4.84
CA PRO A 308 -12.07 -5.00 6.11
C PRO A 308 -11.09 -4.10 6.87
N GLY A 309 -11.56 -3.50 7.97
CA GLY A 309 -10.74 -2.70 8.86
C GLY A 309 -10.02 -1.56 8.14
N THR A 310 -8.68 -1.54 8.24
CA THR A 310 -7.82 -0.52 7.62
C THR A 310 -7.05 -1.04 6.40
N SER A 311 -7.49 -2.15 5.80
CA SER A 311 -6.80 -2.78 4.68
C SER A 311 -7.07 -2.11 3.34
N VAL A 312 -8.03 -1.18 3.30
CA VAL A 312 -8.36 -0.38 2.12
C VAL A 312 -7.96 1.07 2.37
N HIS A 313 -7.20 1.63 1.44
CA HIS A 313 -6.80 3.03 1.39
C HIS A 313 -7.33 3.61 0.07
N GLY A 314 -8.09 4.69 0.15
CA GLY A 314 -8.60 5.38 -1.03
C GLY A 314 -7.98 6.75 -1.19
N VAL A 315 -8.54 7.48 -2.14
CA VAL A 315 -8.19 8.87 -2.45
C VAL A 315 -9.47 9.69 -2.42
N ALA A 316 -9.38 10.93 -1.94
CA ALA A 316 -10.51 11.85 -1.99
C ALA A 316 -10.90 12.11 -3.45
N ILE A 317 -12.18 11.94 -3.80
CA ILE A 317 -12.66 12.14 -5.18
C ILE A 317 -12.34 13.56 -5.67
N SER A 318 -12.40 14.55 -4.77
CA SER A 318 -12.05 15.95 -5.05
C SER A 318 -10.58 16.19 -5.43
N SER A 319 -9.69 15.23 -5.14
CA SER A 319 -8.26 15.30 -5.50
C SER A 319 -7.91 14.51 -6.75
N LEU A 320 -8.87 13.79 -7.34
CA LEU A 320 -8.66 13.12 -8.61
C LEU A 320 -8.56 14.15 -9.74
N PRO A 321 -7.65 13.96 -10.71
CA PRO A 321 -7.59 14.84 -11.87
C PRO A 321 -8.87 14.70 -12.73
N ALA A 322 -9.17 15.69 -13.56
CA ALA A 322 -10.46 15.81 -14.25
C ALA A 322 -10.73 14.62 -15.22
N GLU A 323 -9.68 14.05 -15.77
CA GLU A 323 -9.70 12.90 -16.67
C GLU A 323 -9.81 11.55 -15.94
N ALA A 324 -9.69 11.53 -14.61
CA ALA A 324 -9.76 10.30 -13.85
C ALA A 324 -11.17 9.70 -13.90
N VAL A 325 -11.20 8.37 -14.01
CA VAL A 325 -12.43 7.58 -13.98
C VAL A 325 -12.41 6.73 -12.72
N SER A 326 -13.36 6.99 -11.84
CA SER A 326 -13.53 6.25 -10.60
C SER A 326 -14.47 5.07 -10.82
N TYR A 327 -14.09 3.89 -10.35
CA TYR A 327 -14.80 2.63 -10.56
C TYR A 327 -15.47 2.10 -9.31
N TYR A 328 -14.90 2.36 -8.12
CA TYR A 328 -15.47 1.95 -6.83
C TYR A 328 -15.32 3.05 -5.79
N GLU A 329 -16.42 3.41 -5.13
CA GLU A 329 -16.49 4.56 -4.23
C GLU A 329 -17.26 4.26 -2.94
N SER A 330 -16.97 5.02 -1.89
CA SER A 330 -17.81 5.11 -0.70
C SER A 330 -17.74 6.55 -0.17
N GLY A 331 -18.88 7.23 -0.12
CA GLY A 331 -18.95 8.64 0.23
C GLY A 331 -18.15 9.51 -0.75
N ASP A 332 -17.12 10.18 -0.25
CA ASP A 332 -16.24 11.04 -1.05
C ASP A 332 -14.84 10.42 -1.28
N VAL A 333 -14.75 9.09 -1.18
CA VAL A 333 -13.51 8.32 -1.34
C VAL A 333 -13.64 7.36 -2.50
N SER A 334 -12.71 7.45 -3.46
CA SER A 334 -12.49 6.44 -4.49
C SER A 334 -11.43 5.45 -4.02
N VAL A 335 -11.73 4.16 -4.11
CA VAL A 335 -10.78 3.08 -3.78
C VAL A 335 -10.28 2.34 -5.01
N MET A 336 -10.87 2.62 -6.17
CA MET A 336 -10.39 2.10 -7.44
C MET A 336 -10.69 3.12 -8.53
N PHE A 337 -9.66 3.62 -9.19
CA PHE A 337 -9.80 4.59 -10.27
C PHE A 337 -8.69 4.39 -11.29
N SER A 338 -8.91 4.85 -12.52
CA SER A 338 -7.87 4.99 -13.53
C SER A 338 -7.67 6.45 -13.91
N ILE A 339 -6.42 6.83 -14.13
CA ILE A 339 -6.05 8.09 -14.76
C ILE A 339 -5.52 7.75 -16.16
N PRO A 340 -6.23 8.13 -17.24
CA PRO A 340 -5.72 8.02 -18.60
C PRO A 340 -4.40 8.80 -18.74
N SER A 341 -3.42 8.23 -19.44
CA SER A 341 -2.11 8.84 -19.58
C SER A 341 -1.53 8.43 -20.93
N GLY A 342 -1.57 9.35 -21.90
CA GLY A 342 -1.24 9.06 -23.30
C GLY A 342 -2.09 7.93 -23.89
N SER A 343 -1.45 6.92 -24.45
CA SER A 343 -2.10 5.71 -24.97
C SER A 343 -2.39 4.65 -23.89
N GLY A 344 -1.80 4.79 -22.70
CA GLY A 344 -1.98 3.89 -21.58
C GLY A 344 -2.79 4.49 -20.43
N ARG A 345 -2.55 3.98 -19.22
CA ARG A 345 -3.25 4.42 -18.01
C ARG A 345 -2.53 4.03 -16.73
N VAL A 346 -2.76 4.80 -15.68
CA VAL A 346 -2.45 4.42 -14.30
C VAL A 346 -3.73 3.97 -13.62
N LEU A 347 -3.72 2.80 -13.00
CA LEU A 347 -4.84 2.25 -12.26
C LEU A 347 -4.46 2.10 -10.80
N TYR A 348 -5.23 2.71 -9.91
CA TYR A 348 -5.09 2.53 -8.47
C TYR A 348 -6.09 1.48 -7.98
N LEU A 349 -5.64 0.57 -7.12
CA LEU A 349 -6.49 -0.42 -6.47
C LEU A 349 -6.19 -0.43 -4.97
N GLY A 350 -7.03 0.23 -4.18
CA GLY A 350 -6.79 0.63 -2.80
C GLY A 350 -6.64 -0.47 -1.75
N TYR A 351 -6.63 -1.75 -2.12
CA TYR A 351 -6.54 -2.86 -1.17
C TYR A 351 -5.10 -3.33 -0.95
N ASN A 352 -4.74 -3.64 0.30
CA ASN A 352 -3.41 -4.08 0.68
C ASN A 352 -3.16 -5.58 0.49
N PHE A 353 -4.16 -6.42 0.16
CA PHE A 353 -3.99 -7.86 -0.06
C PHE A 353 -3.27 -8.64 1.06
N ALA A 354 -3.29 -8.14 2.30
CA ALA A 354 -2.83 -8.91 3.46
C ALA A 354 -3.66 -10.20 3.62
N GLU A 355 -4.93 -10.14 3.21
CA GLU A 355 -5.84 -11.27 3.07
C GLU A 355 -6.37 -11.33 1.63
N PRO A 356 -6.51 -12.51 1.02
CA PRO A 356 -6.97 -12.63 -0.37
C PRO A 356 -8.49 -12.67 -0.45
N LEU A 357 -9.16 -11.54 -0.20
CA LEU A 357 -10.62 -11.47 -0.35
C LEU A 357 -11.04 -11.59 -1.81
N THR A 358 -11.90 -12.57 -2.11
CA THR A 358 -12.32 -12.92 -3.48
C THR A 358 -12.76 -11.73 -4.35
N PRO A 359 -13.58 -10.77 -3.87
CA PRO A 359 -13.96 -9.61 -4.70
C PRO A 359 -12.76 -8.75 -5.12
N TRP A 360 -11.78 -8.56 -4.23
CA TRP A 360 -10.56 -7.81 -4.51
C TRP A 360 -9.59 -8.59 -5.41
N VAL A 361 -9.53 -9.92 -5.27
CA VAL A 361 -8.78 -10.81 -6.16
C VAL A 361 -9.33 -10.70 -7.59
N HIS A 362 -10.64 -10.76 -7.77
CA HIS A 362 -11.28 -10.60 -9.08
C HIS A 362 -11.02 -9.20 -9.66
N ALA A 363 -11.09 -8.14 -8.84
CA ALA A 363 -10.78 -6.80 -9.29
C ALA A 363 -9.33 -6.65 -9.76
N LEU A 364 -8.36 -7.28 -9.08
CA LEU A 364 -6.95 -7.30 -9.50
C LEU A 364 -6.75 -8.06 -10.81
N ILE A 365 -7.41 -9.21 -11.01
CA ILE A 365 -7.32 -9.96 -12.26
C ILE A 365 -7.96 -9.18 -13.42
N ALA A 366 -9.12 -8.55 -13.18
CA ALA A 366 -9.76 -7.70 -14.18
C ALA A 366 -8.88 -6.49 -14.54
N ALA A 367 -8.21 -5.90 -13.55
CA ALA A 367 -7.28 -4.80 -13.74
C ALA A 367 -6.13 -5.13 -14.71
N THR A 368 -5.60 -6.36 -14.69
CA THR A 368 -4.51 -6.77 -15.61
C THR A 368 -4.99 -6.98 -17.05
N GLN A 369 -6.30 -7.00 -17.31
CA GLN A 369 -6.87 -7.20 -18.65
C GLN A 369 -7.18 -5.87 -19.37
N PHE A 370 -6.95 -4.72 -18.72
CA PHE A 370 -7.17 -3.41 -19.31
C PHE A 370 -6.39 -3.15 -20.63
N PRO A 371 -5.13 -3.61 -20.81
CA PRO A 371 -4.42 -3.45 -22.08
C PRO A 371 -5.09 -4.15 -23.27
N ASP A 372 -5.73 -5.30 -23.05
CA ASP A 372 -6.34 -6.13 -24.09
C ASP A 372 -7.82 -5.79 -24.33
N TYR A 373 -8.41 -4.97 -23.46
CA TYR A 373 -9.82 -4.64 -23.53
C TYR A 373 -10.10 -3.66 -24.66
N LYS A 374 -10.49 -4.21 -25.82
CA LYS A 374 -11.04 -3.43 -26.93
C LYS A 374 -12.54 -3.25 -26.71
N LYS A 375 -13.00 -2.00 -26.72
CA LYS A 375 -14.42 -1.67 -26.75
C LYS A 375 -15.04 -2.37 -27.97
N LYS A 376 -15.94 -3.31 -27.74
CA LYS A 376 -16.70 -3.98 -28.81
C LYS A 376 -17.75 -3.05 -29.37
#